data_AF-A0A9P8AVW2-F1
#
_entry.id   AF-A0A9P8AVW2-F1
#
_cell.length_a   1.000
_cell.length_b   1.000
_cell.length_c   1.000
_cell.angle_alpha   90.00
_cell.angle_beta   90.00
_cell.angle_gamma   90.00
#
_symmetry.space_group_name_H-M   'P 1'
#
loop_
_entity.id
_entity.type
_entity.pdbx_description
1 polymer ?
#
loop_
_entity_poly.entity_id
_entity_poly.type
_entity_poly.pdbx_seq_one_letter_code
_entity_poly.pdbx_strand_id
1 'polypeptide(L)'
;MELLKFYFRGGREIFRRQKSLETPTTRREWRMLRTQKRDVLKVVPFLITAVLLEELIPVMVLYAPAMLPSTCILPGQVRRIRDKKVERAREALPTLRKAHEYLEVHKEGPFPFRKDDLDVDGDMDSLVEQAKRRARFWTSSDRRRAVYSLYGLVRIGLQLWPWLRVGWHMDFLESDDVWLKKEGVQALTDDEVREAVIERGLGFVQEADARKLLQWWLSQVGDSDRNARVRASVAFAALYK
;
A
#
# COMPACT_ATOMS: atom_id res chain seq x y z
N MET A 1 -23.25 31.35 -7.73
CA MET A 1 -24.12 30.49 -6.88
C MET A 1 -24.64 29.24 -7.61
N GLU A 2 -25.08 29.31 -8.87
CA GLU A 2 -25.57 28.13 -9.62
C GLU A 2 -24.50 27.06 -9.89
N LEU A 3 -23.26 27.47 -10.17
CA LEU A 3 -22.14 26.56 -10.37
C LEU A 3 -21.84 25.71 -9.12
N LEU A 4 -21.89 26.32 -7.94
CA LEU A 4 -21.73 25.64 -6.65
C LEU A 4 -22.83 24.60 -6.43
N LYS A 5 -24.10 24.95 -6.69
CA LYS A 5 -25.22 24.01 -6.60
C LYS A 5 -25.05 22.83 -7.57
N PHE A 6 -24.51 23.07 -8.78
CA PHE A 6 -24.18 22.03 -9.73
C PHE A 6 -23.12 21.06 -9.19
N TYR A 7 -21.99 21.57 -8.66
CA TYR A 7 -20.95 20.73 -8.06
C TYR A 7 -21.43 19.95 -6.83
N PHE A 8 -22.23 20.58 -5.95
CA PHE A 8 -22.81 19.90 -4.80
C PHE A 8 -23.79 18.80 -5.19
N ARG A 9 -24.67 19.04 -6.17
CA ARG A 9 -25.58 18.01 -6.70
C ARG A 9 -24.81 16.87 -7.37
N GLY A 10 -23.80 17.19 -8.17
CA GLY A 10 -22.93 16.21 -8.81
C GLY A 10 -22.20 15.34 -7.79
N GLY A 11 -21.60 15.96 -6.76
CA GLY A 11 -20.96 15.25 -5.66
C GLY A 11 -21.93 14.31 -4.94
N ARG A 12 -23.12 14.80 -4.57
CA ARG A 12 -24.16 14.00 -3.91
C ARG A 12 -24.60 12.80 -4.75
N GLU A 13 -24.69 12.96 -6.06
CA GLU A 13 -25.04 11.88 -6.99
C GLU A 13 -23.94 10.83 -7.13
N ILE A 14 -22.68 11.24 -7.15
CA ILE A 14 -21.53 10.32 -7.14
C ILE A 14 -21.57 9.46 -5.86
N PHE A 15 -21.79 10.06 -4.70
CA PHE A 15 -21.92 9.32 -3.44
C PHE A 15 -23.13 8.39 -3.41
N ARG A 16 -24.27 8.81 -3.97
CA ARG A 16 -25.49 7.99 -4.03
C ARG A 16 -25.28 6.74 -4.89
N ARG A 17 -24.71 6.89 -6.09
CA ARG A 17 -24.42 5.78 -7.01
C ARG A 17 -23.34 4.85 -6.47
N GLN A 18 -22.41 5.36 -5.66
CA GLN A 18 -21.40 4.52 -5.02
C GLN A 18 -22.00 3.42 -4.13
N LYS A 19 -23.14 3.71 -3.48
CA LYS A 19 -23.84 2.75 -2.61
C LYS A 19 -24.55 1.64 -3.40
N SER A 20 -24.78 1.84 -4.70
CA SER A 20 -25.42 0.89 -5.61
C SER A 20 -24.44 0.20 -6.56
N LEU A 21 -23.12 0.41 -6.42
CA LEU A 21 -22.14 -0.25 -7.27
C LEU A 21 -22.12 -1.75 -6.98
N GLU A 22 -22.21 -2.53 -8.06
CA GLU A 22 -22.18 -3.99 -8.03
C GLU A 22 -20.84 -4.53 -7.50
N THR A 23 -20.85 -5.78 -7.06
CA THR A 23 -19.64 -6.48 -6.62
C THR A 23 -18.68 -6.65 -7.80
N PRO A 24 -17.37 -6.34 -7.64
CA PRO A 24 -16.42 -6.46 -8.74
C PRO A 24 -16.33 -7.90 -9.25
N THR A 25 -16.34 -8.07 -10.56
CA THR A 25 -16.24 -9.39 -11.22
C THR A 25 -14.80 -9.74 -11.59
N THR A 26 -13.99 -8.70 -11.86
CA THR A 26 -12.57 -8.80 -12.23
C THR A 26 -11.66 -8.02 -11.27
N ARG A 27 -10.37 -8.36 -11.27
CA ARG A 27 -9.30 -7.66 -10.54
C ARG A 27 -9.22 -6.20 -10.94
N ARG A 28 -9.35 -5.91 -12.25
CA ARG A 28 -9.28 -4.53 -12.78
C ARG A 28 -10.45 -3.70 -12.25
N GLU A 29 -11.66 -4.25 -12.24
CA GLU A 29 -12.82 -3.60 -11.62
C GLU A 29 -12.62 -3.40 -10.11
N TRP A 30 -12.13 -4.41 -9.40
CA TRP A 30 -11.83 -4.29 -7.97
C TRP A 30 -10.82 -3.17 -7.68
N ARG A 31 -9.73 -3.10 -8.46
CA ARG A 31 -8.73 -2.02 -8.36
C ARG A 31 -9.31 -0.66 -8.72
N MET A 32 -10.16 -0.59 -9.75
CA MET A 32 -10.84 0.63 -10.16
C MET A 32 -11.76 1.15 -9.06
N LEU A 33 -12.64 0.31 -8.50
CA LEU A 33 -13.55 0.67 -7.41
C LEU A 33 -12.78 1.13 -6.17
N ARG A 34 -11.67 0.46 -5.84
CA ARG A 34 -10.81 0.86 -4.72
C ARG A 34 -10.14 2.20 -4.95
N THR A 35 -9.62 2.45 -6.16
CA THR A 35 -8.97 3.71 -6.53
C THR A 35 -9.98 4.85 -6.53
N GLN A 36 -11.17 4.63 -7.09
CA GLN A 36 -12.28 5.58 -7.08
C GLN A 36 -12.67 5.99 -5.65
N LYS A 37 -12.79 5.04 -4.70
CA LYS A 37 -13.06 5.36 -3.29
C LYS A 37 -12.03 6.34 -2.71
N ARG A 38 -10.74 6.12 -3.01
CA ARG A 38 -9.65 7.00 -2.56
C ARG A 38 -9.69 8.36 -3.25
N ASP A 39 -10.00 8.40 -4.54
CA ASP A 39 -10.03 9.64 -5.32
C ASP A 39 -11.23 10.50 -4.95
N VAL A 40 -12.40 9.91 -4.70
CA VAL A 40 -13.59 10.63 -4.21
C VAL A 40 -13.30 11.36 -2.89
N LEU A 41 -12.50 10.77 -2.00
CA LEU A 41 -12.07 11.44 -0.77
C LEU A 41 -11.18 12.67 -1.06
N LYS A 42 -10.38 12.62 -2.14
CA LYS A 42 -9.54 13.74 -2.59
C LYS A 42 -10.30 14.80 -3.40
N VAL A 43 -11.47 14.47 -3.94
CA VAL A 43 -12.29 15.41 -4.72
C VAL A 43 -12.71 16.60 -3.86
N VAL A 44 -13.01 16.40 -2.57
CA VAL A 44 -13.41 17.49 -1.66
C VAL A 44 -12.31 18.56 -1.52
N PRO A 45 -11.07 18.23 -1.08
CA PRO A 45 -10.01 19.23 -1.02
C PRO A 45 -9.59 19.76 -2.40
N PHE A 46 -9.70 18.95 -3.46
CA PHE A 46 -9.42 19.41 -4.83
C PHE A 46 -10.41 20.48 -5.30
N LEU A 47 -11.72 20.28 -5.07
CA LEU A 47 -12.75 21.26 -5.43
C LEU A 47 -12.56 22.57 -4.65
N ILE A 48 -12.20 22.50 -3.37
CA ILE A 48 -11.87 23.69 -2.58
C ILE A 48 -10.67 24.42 -3.20
N THR A 49 -9.62 23.69 -3.57
CA THR A 49 -8.42 24.27 -4.22
C THR A 49 -8.77 24.90 -5.57
N ALA A 50 -9.56 24.22 -6.40
CA ALA A 50 -9.93 24.72 -7.72
C ALA A 50 -10.81 25.97 -7.68
N VAL A 51 -11.66 26.12 -6.65
CA VAL A 51 -12.52 27.31 -6.48
C VAL A 51 -11.75 28.49 -5.88
N LEU A 52 -10.79 28.24 -4.99
CA LEU A 52 -10.07 29.32 -4.29
C LEU A 52 -8.78 29.74 -4.99
N LEU A 53 -8.12 28.84 -5.71
CA LEU A 53 -6.73 28.96 -6.18
C LEU A 53 -6.55 28.28 -7.55
N GLU A 54 -7.25 28.77 -8.58
CA GLU A 54 -7.19 28.19 -9.93
C GLU A 54 -5.77 28.21 -10.54
N GLU A 55 -4.97 29.24 -10.26
CA GLU A 55 -3.57 29.37 -10.68
C GLU A 55 -2.60 28.41 -9.94
N LEU A 56 -3.03 27.78 -8.85
CA LEU A 56 -2.18 26.85 -8.09
C LEU A 56 -2.18 25.43 -8.68
N ILE A 57 -3.16 25.08 -9.53
CA ILE A 57 -3.31 23.73 -10.10
C ILE A 57 -2.06 23.30 -10.91
N PRO A 58 -1.50 24.11 -11.83
CA PRO A 58 -0.30 23.73 -12.58
C PRO A 58 0.91 23.44 -11.68
N VAL A 59 1.09 24.21 -10.60
CA VAL A 59 2.16 24.01 -9.61
C VAL A 59 1.94 22.70 -8.84
N MET A 60 0.70 22.42 -8.43
CA MET A 60 0.32 21.19 -7.72
C MET A 60 0.55 19.93 -8.55
N VAL A 61 0.29 19.98 -9.86
CA VAL A 61 0.55 18.86 -10.78
C VAL A 61 2.05 18.52 -10.85
N LEU A 62 2.92 19.53 -10.76
CA LEU A 62 4.36 19.35 -10.83
C LEU A 62 4.97 18.90 -9.50
N TYR A 63 4.57 19.52 -8.38
CA TYR A 63 5.24 19.36 -7.10
C TYR A 63 4.48 18.50 -6.08
N ALA A 64 3.16 18.41 -6.17
CA ALA A 64 2.32 17.73 -5.19
C ALA A 64 1.26 16.79 -5.81
N PRO A 65 1.63 15.86 -6.72
CA PRO A 65 0.68 14.99 -7.41
C PRO A 65 -0.08 14.04 -6.46
N ALA A 66 0.42 13.83 -5.25
CA ALA A 66 -0.26 13.00 -4.25
C ALA A 66 -1.60 13.59 -3.77
N MET A 67 -1.74 14.93 -3.82
CA MET A 67 -2.95 15.65 -3.38
C MET A 67 -4.04 15.70 -4.45
N LEU A 68 -3.71 15.37 -5.69
CA LEU A 68 -4.64 15.40 -6.82
C LEU A 68 -5.39 14.05 -6.95
N PRO A 69 -6.63 14.07 -7.46
CA PRO A 69 -7.29 12.86 -7.91
C PRO A 69 -6.48 12.23 -9.05
N SER A 70 -6.56 10.90 -9.21
CA SER A 70 -5.76 10.19 -10.22
C SER A 70 -6.05 10.66 -11.66
N THR A 71 -7.24 11.21 -11.91
CA THR A 71 -7.66 11.79 -13.19
C THR A 71 -6.80 12.97 -13.66
N CYS A 72 -6.12 13.66 -12.74
CA CYS A 72 -5.27 14.81 -13.05
C CYS A 72 -3.78 14.44 -13.20
N ILE A 73 -3.42 13.16 -13.11
CA ILE A 73 -2.03 12.69 -13.20
C ILE A 73 -1.77 12.17 -14.60
N LEU A 74 -0.76 12.73 -15.29
CA LEU A 74 -0.39 12.28 -16.63
C LEU A 74 0.20 10.86 -16.58
N PRO A 75 -0.09 9.96 -17.55
CA PRO A 75 0.47 8.60 -17.57
C PRO A 75 2.00 8.56 -17.48
N GLY A 76 2.70 9.49 -18.16
CA GLY A 76 4.17 9.61 -18.07
C GLY A 76 4.70 10.06 -16.70
N GLN A 77 3.85 10.62 -15.82
CA GLN A 77 4.21 10.90 -14.43
C GLN A 77 4.07 9.65 -13.55
N VAL A 78 3.15 8.74 -13.86
CA VAL A 78 2.93 7.51 -13.06
C VAL A 78 4.19 6.65 -13.01
N ARG A 79 4.85 6.43 -14.16
CA ARG A 79 6.11 5.68 -14.23
C ARG A 79 7.20 6.31 -13.36
N ARG A 80 7.40 7.63 -13.48
CA ARG A 80 8.35 8.39 -12.64
C ARG A 80 8.04 8.28 -11.15
N ILE A 81 6.76 8.33 -10.77
CA ILE A 81 6.35 8.15 -9.38
C ILE A 81 6.68 6.74 -8.90
N ARG A 82 6.47 5.70 -9.71
CA ARG A 82 6.81 4.31 -9.39
C ARG A 82 8.32 4.13 -9.24
N ASP A 83 9.11 4.63 -10.19
CA ASP A 83 10.56 4.50 -10.14
C ASP A 83 11.16 5.23 -8.93
N LYS A 84 10.64 6.42 -8.58
CA LYS A 84 11.02 7.13 -7.35
C LYS A 84 10.65 6.37 -6.08
N LYS A 85 9.60 5.54 -6.07
CA LYS A 85 9.30 4.65 -4.93
C LYS A 85 10.36 3.56 -4.81
N VAL A 86 10.73 2.93 -5.93
CA VAL A 86 11.76 1.88 -5.96
C VAL A 86 13.12 2.45 -5.54
N GLU A 87 13.47 3.65 -6.02
CA GLU A 87 14.70 4.35 -5.63
C GLU A 87 14.77 4.58 -4.12
N ARG A 88 13.70 5.12 -3.51
CA ARG A 88 13.63 5.28 -2.04
C ARG A 88 13.71 3.95 -1.29
N ALA A 89 13.15 2.89 -1.85
CA ALA A 89 13.27 1.55 -1.27
C ALA A 89 14.72 1.04 -1.36
N ARG A 90 15.43 1.33 -2.45
CA ARG A 90 16.86 1.02 -2.64
C ARG A 90 17.74 1.77 -1.64
N GLU A 91 17.50 3.08 -1.46
CA GLU A 91 18.19 3.87 -0.44
C GLU A 91 18.00 3.32 0.97
N ALA A 92 16.85 2.69 1.23
CA ALA A 92 16.53 2.10 2.53
C ALA A 92 17.10 0.69 2.75
N LEU A 93 17.77 0.07 1.75
CA LEU A 93 18.30 -1.30 1.85
C LEU A 93 19.19 -1.53 3.07
N PRO A 94 20.14 -0.64 3.44
CA PRO A 94 20.97 -0.85 4.63
C PRO A 94 20.14 -0.96 5.92
N THR A 95 19.08 -0.16 6.02
CA THR A 95 18.16 -0.18 7.18
C THR A 95 17.22 -1.37 7.13
N LEU A 96 16.80 -1.81 5.94
CA LEU A 96 16.02 -3.04 5.75
C LEU A 96 16.81 -4.28 6.16
N ARG A 97 18.13 -4.31 5.94
CA ARG A 97 19.01 -5.38 6.47
C ARG A 97 18.99 -5.44 7.99
N LYS A 98 19.12 -4.29 8.67
CA LYS A 98 18.97 -4.20 10.14
C LYS A 98 17.57 -4.60 10.61
N ALA A 99 16.54 -4.28 9.84
CA ALA A 99 15.17 -4.67 10.15
C ALA A 99 14.98 -6.20 10.02
N HIS A 100 15.58 -6.81 8.99
CA HIS A 100 15.60 -8.25 8.81
C HIS A 100 16.31 -8.96 9.96
N GLU A 101 17.53 -8.51 10.30
CA GLU A 101 18.31 -9.05 11.42
C GLU A 101 17.51 -8.99 12.73
N TYR A 102 16.83 -7.88 13.00
CA TYR A 102 15.96 -7.76 14.18
C TYR A 102 14.86 -8.83 14.20
N LEU A 103 14.20 -9.08 13.06
CA LEU A 103 13.12 -10.07 12.94
C LEU A 103 13.64 -11.50 13.10
N GLU A 104 14.85 -11.79 12.61
CA GLU A 104 15.48 -13.10 12.75
C GLU A 104 15.92 -13.38 14.18
N VAL A 105 16.52 -12.40 14.86
CA VAL A 105 16.96 -12.51 16.26
C VAL A 105 15.78 -12.76 17.19
N HIS A 106 14.69 -11.99 17.02
CA HIS A 106 13.55 -12.08 17.94
C HIS A 106 12.56 -13.19 17.59
N LYS A 107 12.58 -13.69 16.34
CA LYS A 107 11.60 -14.65 15.78
C LYS A 107 10.13 -14.23 15.90
N GLU A 108 9.87 -13.03 16.41
CA GLU A 108 8.57 -12.40 16.52
C GLU A 108 8.27 -11.60 15.25
N GLY A 109 7.00 -11.61 14.84
CA GLY A 109 6.54 -10.82 13.71
C GLY A 109 6.32 -9.36 14.10
N PRO A 110 6.29 -8.43 13.14
CA PRO A 110 6.16 -7.00 13.42
C PRO A 110 4.75 -6.61 13.91
N PHE A 111 3.73 -7.46 13.76
CA PHE A 111 2.37 -7.11 14.16
C PHE A 111 2.10 -7.47 15.63
N PRO A 112 1.63 -6.52 16.47
CA PRO A 112 1.36 -6.75 17.88
C PRO A 112 0.29 -7.83 18.14
N PHE A 113 -0.78 -7.77 17.36
CA PHE A 113 -1.97 -8.61 17.52
C PHE A 113 -2.06 -9.61 16.36
N ARG A 114 -2.28 -10.87 16.71
CA ARG A 114 -2.56 -12.01 15.82
C ARG A 114 -4.00 -12.47 15.99
N LYS A 115 -4.51 -13.22 15.01
CA LYS A 115 -5.83 -13.84 15.11
C LYS A 115 -5.86 -14.85 16.27
N ASP A 116 -4.82 -15.67 16.38
CA ASP A 116 -4.67 -16.67 17.44
C ASP A 116 -4.65 -16.08 18.86
N ASP A 117 -4.35 -14.78 19.02
CA ASP A 117 -4.37 -14.11 20.32
C ASP A 117 -5.82 -13.89 20.83
N LEU A 118 -6.84 -14.05 19.97
CA LEU A 118 -8.27 -13.82 20.27
C LEU A 118 -9.00 -15.08 20.77
N ASP A 119 -8.42 -16.27 20.55
CA ASP A 119 -9.06 -17.56 20.84
C ASP A 119 -8.67 -18.13 22.22
N VAL A 120 -7.87 -17.39 22.99
CA VAL A 120 -7.33 -17.83 24.28
C VAL A 120 -8.10 -17.15 25.40
N ASP A 121 -8.65 -17.92 26.35
CA ASP A 121 -9.02 -17.48 27.71
C ASP A 121 -7.77 -17.08 28.51
N GLY A 122 -6.93 -16.23 27.91
CA GLY A 122 -5.60 -15.90 28.35
C GLY A 122 -5.60 -14.71 29.27
N ASP A 123 -4.71 -14.74 30.25
CA ASP A 123 -4.42 -13.60 31.11
C ASP A 123 -4.08 -12.35 30.26
N MET A 124 -4.88 -11.30 30.43
CA MET A 124 -4.78 -10.05 29.67
C MET A 124 -3.41 -9.40 29.80
N ASP A 125 -2.76 -9.51 30.97
CA ASP A 125 -1.44 -8.92 31.20
C ASP A 125 -0.38 -9.61 30.34
N SER A 126 -0.44 -10.94 30.22
CA SER A 126 0.43 -11.70 29.34
C SER A 126 0.27 -11.33 27.85
N LEU A 127 -0.97 -11.06 27.40
CA LEU A 127 -1.28 -10.65 26.03
C LEU A 127 -0.75 -9.24 25.75
N VAL A 128 -0.96 -8.31 26.68
CA VAL A 128 -0.45 -6.94 26.59
C VAL A 128 1.07 -6.94 26.51
N GLU A 129 1.75 -7.75 27.33
CA GLU A 129 3.21 -7.84 27.28
C GLU A 129 3.71 -8.45 25.95
N GLN A 130 3.07 -9.49 25.43
CA GLN A 130 3.38 -10.02 24.10
C GLN A 130 3.19 -8.97 22.99
N ALA A 131 2.08 -8.24 23.01
CA ALA A 131 1.79 -7.19 22.06
C ALA A 131 2.84 -6.07 22.12
N LYS A 132 3.24 -5.64 23.33
CA LYS A 132 4.32 -4.66 23.52
C LYS A 132 5.64 -5.16 22.96
N ARG A 133 6.01 -6.43 23.22
CA ARG A 133 7.27 -7.02 22.72
C ARG A 133 7.34 -6.98 21.20
N ARG A 134 6.29 -7.44 20.53
CA ARG A 134 6.15 -7.42 19.06
C ARG A 134 6.14 -5.98 18.52
N ALA A 135 5.46 -5.05 19.20
CA ALA A 135 5.40 -3.63 18.83
C ALA A 135 6.77 -2.93 18.88
N ARG A 136 7.76 -3.45 19.62
CA ARG A 136 9.14 -2.90 19.64
C ARG A 136 9.81 -2.90 18.27
N PHE A 137 9.36 -3.74 17.34
CA PHE A 137 9.81 -3.63 15.95
C PHE A 137 9.61 -2.20 15.41
N TRP A 138 8.46 -1.59 15.69
CA TRP A 138 8.08 -0.27 15.20
C TRP A 138 8.59 0.89 16.04
N THR A 139 9.28 0.70 17.17
CA THR A 139 9.73 1.85 18.01
C THR A 139 10.85 2.65 17.36
N SER A 140 11.69 2.00 16.55
CA SER A 140 12.73 2.68 15.75
C SER A 140 12.12 3.45 14.57
N SER A 141 12.39 4.75 14.49
CA SER A 141 12.01 5.59 13.35
C SER A 141 12.57 5.09 12.03
N ASP A 142 13.79 4.57 12.06
CA ASP A 142 14.52 4.19 10.87
C ASP A 142 13.94 2.90 10.27
N ARG A 143 13.66 1.90 11.12
CA ARG A 143 12.93 0.69 10.69
C ARG A 143 11.55 1.02 10.14
N ARG A 144 10.78 1.87 10.83
CA ARG A 144 9.46 2.33 10.35
C ARG A 144 9.58 2.94 8.95
N ARG A 145 10.48 3.90 8.77
CA ARG A 145 10.68 4.62 7.50
C ARG A 145 11.15 3.69 6.40
N ALA A 146 12.02 2.73 6.71
CA ALA A 146 12.54 1.75 5.77
C ALA A 146 11.44 0.82 5.24
N VAL A 147 10.59 0.30 6.13
CA VAL A 147 9.43 -0.51 5.74
C VAL A 147 8.41 0.31 4.94
N TYR A 148 8.20 1.59 5.29
CA TYR A 148 7.35 2.47 4.48
C TYR A 148 7.91 2.73 3.09
N SER A 149 9.22 2.93 2.94
CA SER A 149 9.84 3.06 1.61
C SER A 149 9.73 1.77 0.81
N LEU A 150 9.90 0.60 1.43
CA LEU A 150 9.80 -0.70 0.78
C LEU A 150 8.46 -0.87 0.05
N TYR A 151 7.35 -0.52 0.69
CA TYR A 151 6.01 -0.61 0.11
C TYR A 151 5.54 0.68 -0.58
N GLY A 152 6.37 1.72 -0.65
CA GLY A 152 6.00 3.02 -1.22
C GLY A 152 4.87 3.73 -0.48
N LEU A 153 4.74 3.49 0.84
CA LEU A 153 3.73 4.12 1.70
C LEU A 153 4.12 5.56 2.01
N VAL A 154 3.11 6.43 2.09
CA VAL A 154 3.32 7.86 2.34
C VAL A 154 3.90 8.06 3.75
N ARG A 155 4.98 8.86 3.87
CA ARG A 155 5.64 9.16 5.15
C ARG A 155 4.89 10.21 5.99
N ILE A 156 4.11 11.07 5.34
CA ILE A 156 3.44 12.26 5.90
C ILE A 156 1.91 12.09 5.80
N GLY A 157 1.19 12.22 6.92
CA GLY A 157 -0.26 12.08 7.01
C GLY A 157 -0.71 11.76 8.44
N LEU A 158 -2.03 11.62 8.69
CA LEU A 158 -2.58 11.25 10.01
C LEU A 158 -1.76 10.07 10.56
N GLN A 159 -1.06 10.31 11.67
CA GLN A 159 -0.08 9.41 12.28
C GLN A 159 -0.81 8.25 12.98
N LEU A 160 -1.52 7.46 12.19
CA LEU A 160 -1.99 6.16 12.64
C LEU A 160 -0.77 5.29 12.93
N TRP A 161 -0.98 4.44 13.92
CA TRP A 161 -0.09 3.39 14.36
C TRP A 161 0.56 2.62 13.18
N PRO A 162 1.90 2.54 13.11
CA PRO A 162 2.62 1.93 12.00
C PRO A 162 2.14 0.55 11.54
N TRP A 163 1.80 -0.33 12.48
CA TRP A 163 1.31 -1.67 12.22
C TRP A 163 -0.11 -1.67 11.67
N LEU A 164 -0.96 -0.69 12.00
CA LEU A 164 -2.27 -0.56 11.35
C LEU A 164 -2.09 -0.20 9.87
N ARG A 165 -1.20 0.77 9.58
CA ARG A 165 -0.94 1.21 8.20
C ARG A 165 -0.37 0.08 7.34
N VAL A 166 0.67 -0.59 7.83
CA VAL A 166 1.23 -1.74 7.10
C VAL A 166 0.25 -2.90 7.09
N GLY A 167 -0.57 -3.07 8.12
CA GLY A 167 -1.64 -4.06 8.19
C GLY A 167 -2.67 -3.89 7.08
N TRP A 168 -3.18 -2.67 6.87
CA TRP A 168 -4.09 -2.36 5.76
C TRP A 168 -3.44 -2.56 4.38
N HIS A 169 -2.12 -2.36 4.28
CA HIS A 169 -1.39 -2.70 3.06
C HIS A 169 -1.28 -4.22 2.89
N MET A 170 -1.06 -4.99 3.95
CA MET A 170 -1.10 -6.45 3.87
C MET A 170 -2.49 -6.97 3.49
N ASP A 171 -3.57 -6.39 4.04
CA ASP A 171 -4.95 -6.76 3.68
C ASP A 171 -5.26 -6.46 2.21
N PHE A 172 -4.70 -5.37 1.69
CA PHE A 172 -4.74 -5.05 0.27
C PHE A 172 -4.02 -6.12 -0.55
N LEU A 173 -2.81 -6.51 -0.17
CA LEU A 173 -2.03 -7.52 -0.87
C LEU A 173 -2.72 -8.88 -0.83
N GLU A 174 -3.30 -9.26 0.31
CA GLU A 174 -4.08 -10.50 0.45
C GLU A 174 -5.26 -10.51 -0.52
N SER A 175 -6.05 -9.42 -0.55
CA SER A 175 -7.16 -9.29 -1.49
C SER A 175 -6.69 -9.33 -2.96
N ASP A 176 -5.58 -8.65 -3.28
CA ASP A 176 -5.02 -8.64 -4.64
C ASP A 176 -4.45 -10.01 -5.05
N ASP A 177 -3.84 -10.74 -4.11
CA ASP A 177 -3.33 -12.10 -4.34
C ASP A 177 -4.47 -13.09 -4.66
N VAL A 178 -5.63 -12.98 -3.98
CA VAL A 178 -6.83 -13.77 -4.32
C VAL A 178 -7.27 -13.53 -5.76
N TRP A 179 -7.30 -12.26 -6.18
CA TRP A 179 -7.63 -11.91 -7.56
C TRP A 179 -6.59 -12.42 -8.57
N LEU A 180 -5.31 -12.29 -8.26
CA LEU A 180 -4.22 -12.78 -9.12
C LEU A 180 -4.23 -14.30 -9.27
N LYS A 181 -4.60 -15.04 -8.21
CA LYS A 181 -4.77 -16.50 -8.28
C LYS A 181 -5.97 -16.88 -9.13
N LYS A 182 -7.07 -16.13 -9.05
CA LYS A 182 -8.29 -16.36 -9.84
C LYS A 182 -8.08 -16.11 -11.34
N GLU A 183 -7.44 -15.00 -11.70
CA GLU A 183 -7.27 -14.59 -13.10
C GLU A 183 -5.98 -15.08 -13.74
N GLY A 184 -4.99 -15.44 -12.93
CA GLY A 184 -3.68 -15.88 -13.36
C GLY A 184 -2.73 -14.73 -13.72
N VAL A 185 -1.44 -14.93 -13.45
CA VAL A 185 -0.39 -13.92 -13.71
C VAL A 185 -0.20 -13.66 -15.22
N GLN A 186 -0.57 -14.61 -16.08
CA GLN A 186 -0.33 -14.51 -17.52
C GLN A 186 -1.22 -13.47 -18.22
N ALA A 187 -2.38 -13.17 -17.66
CA ALA A 187 -3.30 -12.16 -18.19
C ALA A 187 -2.82 -10.71 -17.94
N LEU A 188 -1.79 -10.52 -17.12
CA LEU A 188 -1.26 -9.20 -16.79
C LEU A 188 -0.31 -8.69 -17.88
N THR A 189 -0.42 -7.38 -18.13
CA THR A 189 0.59 -6.62 -18.87
C THR A 189 1.87 -6.49 -18.05
N ASP A 190 3.00 -6.23 -18.71
CA ASP A 190 4.29 -6.13 -18.01
C ASP A 190 4.34 -4.96 -17.01
N ASP A 191 3.62 -3.87 -17.30
CA ASP A 191 3.44 -2.75 -16.37
C ASP A 191 2.64 -3.14 -15.13
N GLU A 192 1.58 -3.96 -15.29
CA GLU A 192 0.78 -4.47 -14.17
C GLU A 192 1.59 -5.46 -13.31
N VAL A 193 2.43 -6.29 -13.94
CA VAL A 193 3.34 -7.20 -13.23
C VAL A 193 4.37 -6.39 -12.44
N ARG A 194 5.00 -5.39 -13.07
CA ARG A 194 5.97 -4.51 -12.40
C ARG A 194 5.34 -3.80 -11.21
N GLU A 195 4.12 -3.27 -11.37
CA GLU A 195 3.39 -2.63 -10.27
C GLU A 195 3.08 -3.62 -9.13
N ALA A 196 2.59 -4.82 -9.45
CA ALA A 196 2.28 -5.85 -8.45
C ALA A 196 3.51 -6.28 -7.64
N VAL A 197 4.67 -6.40 -8.29
CA VAL A 197 5.96 -6.73 -7.66
C VAL A 197 6.44 -5.59 -6.77
N ILE A 198 6.33 -4.34 -7.23
CA ILE A 198 6.68 -3.15 -6.43
C ILE A 198 5.79 -3.04 -5.18
N GLU A 199 4.48 -3.24 -5.31
CA GLU A 199 3.53 -3.18 -4.18
C GLU A 199 3.82 -4.23 -3.10
N ARG A 200 4.40 -5.37 -3.47
CA ARG A 200 4.83 -6.44 -2.56
C ARG A 200 6.22 -6.21 -1.94
N GLY A 201 6.90 -5.13 -2.30
CA GLY A 201 8.26 -4.83 -1.84
C GLY A 201 9.35 -5.60 -2.59
N LEU A 202 9.05 -6.12 -3.77
CA LEU A 202 9.97 -6.93 -4.58
C LEU A 202 10.53 -6.16 -5.79
N GLY A 203 10.29 -4.85 -5.85
CA GLY A 203 10.53 -3.99 -7.02
C GLY A 203 11.98 -3.73 -7.41
N PHE A 204 12.94 -4.44 -6.82
CA PHE A 204 14.37 -4.21 -7.09
C PHE A 204 14.86 -4.86 -8.39
N VAL A 205 14.11 -5.84 -8.91
CA VAL A 205 14.55 -6.69 -10.02
C VAL A 205 14.35 -6.08 -11.41
N GLN A 206 14.97 -6.71 -12.40
CA GLN A 206 14.74 -6.40 -13.80
C GLN A 206 13.34 -6.85 -14.25
N GLU A 207 12.82 -6.22 -15.31
CA GLU A 207 11.47 -6.50 -15.84
C GLU A 207 11.30 -7.95 -16.28
N ALA A 208 12.35 -8.57 -16.83
CA ALA A 208 12.33 -9.96 -17.27
C ALA A 208 12.05 -10.95 -16.12
N ASP A 209 12.47 -10.65 -14.90
CA ASP A 209 12.33 -11.54 -13.74
C ASP A 209 11.07 -11.24 -12.91
N ALA A 210 10.44 -10.08 -13.11
CA ALA A 210 9.30 -9.63 -12.33
C ALA A 210 8.13 -10.63 -12.36
N ARG A 211 7.86 -11.23 -13.53
CA ARG A 211 6.78 -12.21 -13.68
C ARG A 211 7.05 -13.49 -12.89
N LYS A 212 8.28 -14.01 -12.94
CA LYS A 212 8.69 -15.20 -12.18
C LYS A 212 8.62 -14.96 -10.68
N LEU A 213 9.05 -13.78 -10.23
CA LEU A 213 8.98 -13.41 -8.82
C LEU A 213 7.54 -13.27 -8.32
N LEU A 214 6.65 -12.71 -9.14
CA LEU A 214 5.24 -12.63 -8.78
C LEU A 214 4.63 -14.02 -8.61
N GLN A 215 4.95 -14.97 -9.50
CA GLN A 215 4.51 -16.36 -9.38
C GLN A 215 5.10 -17.04 -8.13
N TRP A 216 6.38 -16.82 -7.84
CA TRP A 216 7.00 -17.30 -6.61
C TRP A 216 6.31 -16.74 -5.36
N TRP A 217 6.03 -15.43 -5.33
CA TRP A 217 5.31 -14.80 -4.22
C TRP A 217 3.94 -15.44 -4.00
N LEU A 218 3.16 -15.61 -5.07
CA LEU A 218 1.82 -16.19 -4.97
C LEU A 218 1.82 -17.64 -4.48
N SER A 219 2.86 -18.41 -4.82
CA SER A 219 2.98 -19.81 -4.41
C SER A 219 3.53 -19.98 -2.99
N GLN A 220 4.49 -19.16 -2.57
CA GLN A 220 5.18 -19.34 -1.27
C GLN A 220 4.63 -18.43 -0.16
N VAL A 221 4.17 -17.22 -0.50
CA VAL A 221 3.84 -16.17 0.47
C VAL A 221 2.36 -15.75 0.40
N GLY A 222 1.70 -16.03 -0.74
CA GLY A 222 0.35 -15.56 -1.05
C GLY A 222 -0.75 -16.07 -0.12
N ASP A 223 -0.55 -17.16 0.63
CA ASP A 223 -1.52 -17.65 1.63
C ASP A 223 -1.04 -17.44 3.08
N SER A 224 0.13 -16.81 3.25
CA SER A 224 0.70 -16.61 4.57
C SER A 224 0.08 -15.42 5.30
N ASP A 225 0.21 -15.41 6.63
CA ASP A 225 -0.27 -14.33 7.48
C ASP A 225 0.47 -13.00 7.22
N ARG A 226 -0.05 -11.91 7.81
CA ARG A 226 0.57 -10.58 7.67
C ARG A 226 2.04 -10.57 8.08
N ASN A 227 2.42 -11.31 9.13
CA ASN A 227 3.80 -11.34 9.61
C ASN A 227 4.74 -11.99 8.59
N ALA A 228 4.38 -13.17 8.09
CA ALA A 228 5.16 -13.91 7.10
C ALA A 228 5.36 -13.10 5.81
N ARG A 229 4.32 -12.38 5.35
CA ARG A 229 4.41 -11.49 4.19
C ARG A 229 5.43 -10.37 4.39
N VAL A 230 5.40 -9.70 5.54
CA VAL A 230 6.38 -8.64 5.85
C VAL A 230 7.78 -9.23 6.00
N ARG A 231 7.92 -10.37 6.67
CA ARG A 231 9.22 -11.05 6.81
C ARG A 231 9.80 -11.45 5.46
N ALA A 232 9.00 -12.04 4.56
CA ALA A 232 9.45 -12.47 3.24
C ALA A 232 9.92 -11.28 2.38
N SER A 233 9.16 -10.20 2.34
CA SER A 233 9.54 -9.00 1.58
C SER A 233 10.74 -8.26 2.18
N VAL A 234 10.84 -8.18 3.51
CA VAL A 234 12.00 -7.60 4.19
C VAL A 234 13.25 -8.47 4.01
N ALA A 235 13.11 -9.80 4.07
CA ALA A 235 14.20 -10.75 3.80
C ALA A 235 14.67 -10.64 2.34
N PHE A 236 13.74 -10.60 1.39
CA PHE A 236 14.06 -10.37 -0.02
C PHE A 236 14.86 -9.08 -0.21
N ALA A 237 14.41 -7.98 0.39
CA ALA A 237 15.13 -6.71 0.32
C ALA A 237 16.51 -6.78 1.00
N ALA A 238 16.63 -7.47 2.13
CA ALA A 238 17.90 -7.58 2.84
C ALA A 238 18.94 -8.39 2.06
N LEU A 239 18.51 -9.46 1.40
CA LEU A 239 19.34 -10.38 0.63
C LEU A 239 19.63 -9.91 -0.80
N TYR A 240 18.94 -8.86 -1.26
CA TYR A 240 19.17 -8.24 -2.55
C TYR A 240 20.58 -7.61 -2.60
N LYS A 241 21.34 -7.97 -3.66
CA LYS A 241 22.70 -7.51 -3.93
C LYS A 241 22.70 -6.34 -4.90
#